data_AF-A0A0M9F6G9-F1
#
_entry.id   AF-A0A0M9F6G9-F1
#
_cell.length_a   1.000
_cell.length_b   1.000
_cell.length_c   1.000
_cell.angle_alpha   90.00
_cell.angle_beta   90.00
_cell.angle_gamma   90.00
#
_symmetry.space_group_name_H-M   'P 1'
#
loop_
_entity.id
_entity.type
_entity.pdbx_description
1 polymer ?
#
loop_
_entity_poly.entity_id
_entity_poly.type
_entity_poly.pdbx_seq_one_letter_code
_entity_poly.pdbx_strand_id
1 'polypeptide(L)'
;MTSLMPMPGRAAGLAPCATRVVDAPAGIPEGWPKTLNVPMAWSGSQFKHESEYILTLNESEVQEVEKALQSFKALGLDGDCVSRDNFPLPTLGSRLDRVRQDIHQGKGFGVIRGLDPQKYSVEDLTVLYLGIQSYIASCHGRQDRKGNMLVHIVADNSSKLKAGHHRHSTSPITFHNEEAGDIVSWLTRNTAVSGGKCIIASAYTVYNVLAASRPDMIRTLSRSDWPFAL
;
A
#
# COMPACT_ATOMS: atom_id res chain seq x y z
N MET A 1 -65.41 42.03 -4.86
CA MET A 1 -64.84 43.23 -4.20
C MET A 1 -64.69 42.92 -2.73
N THR A 2 -63.67 43.49 -2.08
CA THR A 2 -63.13 43.22 -0.73
C THR A 2 -62.35 41.91 -0.60
N SER A 3 -61.16 41.86 -0.01
CA SER A 3 -60.11 42.85 0.26
C SER A 3 -58.87 42.03 0.63
N LEU A 4 -57.70 42.32 0.04
CA LEU A 4 -56.42 41.77 0.46
C LEU A 4 -55.97 42.50 1.72
N MET A 5 -55.64 41.77 2.78
CA MET A 5 -54.70 42.25 3.82
C MET A 5 -53.52 41.27 3.93
N PRO A 6 -52.27 41.78 3.94
CA PRO A 6 -51.07 40.95 4.02
C PRO A 6 -50.71 40.61 5.47
N MET A 7 -50.23 39.38 5.69
CA MET A 7 -49.64 38.96 6.97
C MET A 7 -48.16 39.37 7.04
N PRO A 8 -47.65 39.75 8.23
CA PRO A 8 -46.37 40.45 8.39
C PRO A 8 -45.14 39.54 8.22
N GLY A 9 -44.07 40.16 7.73
CA GLY A 9 -42.78 39.55 7.44
C GLY A 9 -42.12 38.91 8.66
N ARG A 10 -41.69 37.65 8.50
CA ARG A 10 -40.71 37.03 9.39
C ARG A 10 -39.33 37.57 9.04
N ALA A 11 -38.82 38.45 9.89
CA ALA A 11 -37.40 38.77 9.93
C ALA A 11 -36.62 37.49 10.23
N ALA A 12 -35.79 37.05 9.29
CA ALA A 12 -34.80 36.01 9.51
C ALA A 12 -33.74 36.57 10.47
N GLY A 13 -33.87 36.25 11.76
CA GLY A 13 -32.80 36.43 12.72
C GLY A 13 -31.64 35.53 12.34
N LEU A 14 -30.61 36.11 11.74
CA LEU A 14 -29.31 35.49 11.59
C LEU A 14 -28.80 35.13 12.99
N ALA A 15 -28.72 33.83 13.26
CA ALA A 15 -28.05 33.33 14.45
C ALA A 15 -26.59 33.84 14.45
N PRO A 16 -26.07 34.36 15.57
CA PRO A 16 -24.70 34.82 15.62
C PRO A 16 -23.77 33.62 15.43
N CYS A 17 -22.95 33.67 14.38
CA CYS A 17 -21.79 32.81 14.23
C CYS A 17 -20.80 33.18 15.35
N ALA A 18 -20.86 32.46 16.46
CA ALA A 18 -19.81 32.42 17.47
C ALA A 18 -19.36 30.94 17.51
N THR A 19 -18.08 30.60 17.39
CA THR A 19 -16.99 31.16 18.18
C THR A 19 -15.63 30.89 17.53
N ARG A 20 -14.77 31.91 17.59
CA ARG A 20 -13.31 31.87 17.76
C ARG A 20 -12.56 30.79 16.97
N VAL A 21 -11.89 31.25 15.90
CA VAL A 21 -10.53 30.77 15.62
C VAL A 21 -9.71 31.13 16.86
N VAL A 22 -9.66 30.22 17.83
CA VAL A 22 -8.65 30.28 18.87
C VAL A 22 -7.33 30.21 18.11
N ASP A 23 -6.45 31.19 18.29
CA ASP A 23 -5.13 31.20 17.68
C ASP A 23 -4.48 29.83 17.89
N ALA A 24 -4.54 28.99 16.86
CA ALA A 24 -4.02 27.64 16.97
C ALA A 24 -2.52 27.79 17.22
N PRO A 25 -1.95 27.15 18.26
CA PRO A 25 -0.58 27.41 18.69
C PRO A 25 0.37 27.32 17.49
N ALA A 26 1.20 28.34 17.27
CA ALA A 26 2.08 28.41 16.12
C ALA A 26 3.01 27.18 16.05
N GLY A 27 3.15 26.57 14.87
CA GLY A 27 3.99 25.37 14.66
C GLY A 27 3.29 24.02 14.88
N ILE A 28 4.02 22.93 14.69
CA ILE A 28 3.52 21.55 14.84
C ILE A 28 3.17 21.21 16.31
N PRO A 29 2.37 20.16 16.60
CA PRO A 29 2.04 19.78 17.97
C PRO A 29 3.29 19.49 18.82
N GLU A 30 3.17 19.69 20.14
CA GLU A 30 4.25 19.36 21.07
C GLU A 30 4.65 17.87 20.98
N GLY A 31 5.94 17.60 21.03
CA GLY A 31 6.50 16.25 20.90
C GLY A 31 6.63 15.73 19.46
N TRP A 32 6.08 16.43 18.46
CA TRP A 32 6.24 16.03 17.05
C TRP A 32 7.55 16.54 16.45
N PRO A 33 8.19 15.77 15.54
CA PRO A 33 9.45 16.17 14.94
C PRO A 33 9.26 17.28 13.92
N LYS A 34 10.10 18.33 13.96
CA LYS A 34 10.07 19.40 12.94
C LYS A 34 10.35 18.88 11.53
N THR A 35 11.17 17.84 11.44
CA THR A 35 11.52 17.16 10.19
C THR A 35 11.89 15.72 10.51
N LEU A 36 11.44 14.80 9.67
CA LEU A 36 11.82 13.38 9.66
C LEU A 36 13.03 13.23 8.74
N ASN A 37 14.21 12.98 9.32
CA ASN A 37 15.43 12.66 8.59
C ASN A 37 15.70 11.15 8.67
N VAL A 38 14.88 10.38 7.95
CA VAL A 38 14.94 8.92 7.91
C VAL A 38 14.94 8.45 6.46
N PRO A 39 15.48 7.24 6.15
CA PRO A 39 15.53 6.73 4.77
C PRO A 39 14.16 6.66 4.06
N MET A 40 13.07 6.53 4.82
CA MET A 40 11.71 6.55 4.26
C MET A 40 11.28 7.92 3.77
N ALA A 41 11.95 9.02 4.13
CA ALA A 41 11.64 10.39 3.73
C ALA A 41 12.28 10.77 2.37
N TRP A 42 11.87 10.08 1.30
CA TRP A 42 12.35 10.30 -0.06
C TRP A 42 11.36 11.03 -0.97
N SER A 43 11.85 11.63 -2.04
CA SER A 43 11.06 12.05 -3.20
C SER A 43 11.42 11.21 -4.41
N GLY A 44 10.49 11.05 -5.37
CA GLY A 44 10.74 10.20 -6.55
C GLY A 44 11.98 10.61 -7.35
N SER A 45 12.31 11.90 -7.36
CA SER A 45 13.52 12.45 -8.00
C SER A 45 14.85 11.97 -7.40
N GLN A 46 14.84 11.35 -6.21
CA GLN A 46 16.04 10.79 -5.60
C GLN A 46 16.49 9.50 -6.28
N PHE A 47 15.57 8.74 -6.91
CA PHE A 47 15.88 7.51 -7.60
C PHE A 47 16.07 7.79 -9.10
N LYS A 48 17.33 7.82 -9.54
CA LYS A 48 17.70 8.10 -10.94
C LYS A 48 17.75 6.83 -11.78
N HIS A 49 18.00 5.70 -11.14
CA HIS A 49 18.15 4.41 -11.78
C HIS A 49 17.24 3.38 -11.13
N GLU A 50 16.60 2.54 -11.96
CA GLU A 50 15.74 1.47 -11.46
C GLU A 50 16.49 0.49 -10.55
N SER A 51 17.79 0.28 -10.80
CA SER A 51 18.64 -0.60 -9.97
C SER A 51 18.72 -0.21 -8.49
N GLU A 52 18.31 1.01 -8.12
CA GLU A 52 18.26 1.48 -6.74
C GLU A 52 17.08 0.88 -5.96
N TYR A 53 16.05 0.38 -6.65
CA TYR A 53 14.85 -0.20 -6.05
C TYR A 53 14.37 -1.49 -6.71
N ILE A 54 15.03 -1.94 -7.77
CA ILE A 54 14.70 -3.18 -8.48
C ILE A 54 15.80 -4.21 -8.29
N LEU A 55 15.43 -5.33 -7.67
CA LEU A 55 16.20 -6.55 -7.65
C LEU A 55 15.87 -7.37 -8.92
N THR A 56 16.75 -7.34 -9.90
CA THR A 56 16.67 -8.25 -11.06
C THR A 56 17.38 -9.56 -10.74
N LEU A 57 16.62 -10.65 -10.80
CA LEU A 57 17.12 -12.01 -10.68
C LEU A 57 17.89 -12.37 -11.96
N ASN A 58 19.08 -12.93 -11.80
CA ASN A 58 19.83 -13.51 -12.92
C ASN A 58 19.36 -14.94 -13.20
N GLU A 59 19.87 -15.55 -14.27
CA GLU A 59 19.48 -16.90 -14.68
C GLU A 59 19.75 -17.96 -13.59
N SER A 60 20.90 -17.91 -12.91
CA SER A 60 21.22 -18.85 -11.83
C SER A 60 20.28 -18.72 -10.63
N GLU A 61 19.82 -17.51 -10.33
CA GLU A 61 18.87 -17.26 -9.24
C GLU A 61 17.46 -17.69 -9.63
N VAL A 62 17.05 -17.52 -10.88
CA VAL A 62 15.78 -18.07 -11.37
C VAL A 62 15.79 -19.59 -11.25
N GLN A 63 16.87 -20.25 -11.67
CA GLN A 63 17.04 -21.71 -11.51
C GLN A 63 17.02 -22.14 -10.04
N GLU A 64 17.60 -21.34 -9.14
CA GLU A 64 17.57 -21.60 -7.70
C GLU A 64 16.14 -21.56 -7.15
N VAL A 65 15.35 -20.54 -7.49
CA VAL A 65 13.95 -20.42 -7.05
C VAL A 65 13.10 -21.56 -7.64
N GLU A 66 13.32 -21.96 -8.89
CA GLU A 66 12.66 -23.11 -9.51
C GLU A 66 13.00 -24.43 -8.81
N LYS A 67 14.25 -24.61 -8.39
CA LYS A 67 14.68 -25.78 -7.59
C LYS A 67 14.04 -25.79 -6.21
N ALA A 68 13.92 -24.63 -5.57
CA ALA A 68 13.23 -24.48 -4.29
C ALA A 68 11.74 -24.83 -4.41
N LEU A 69 11.08 -24.41 -5.49
CA LEU A 69 9.72 -24.81 -5.83
C LEU A 69 9.58 -26.34 -5.93
N GLN A 70 10.45 -27.02 -6.68
CA GLN A 70 10.40 -28.49 -6.78
C GLN A 70 10.62 -29.17 -5.42
N SER A 71 11.52 -28.63 -4.60
CA SER A 71 11.81 -29.14 -3.26
C SER A 71 10.58 -29.01 -2.35
N PHE A 72 9.91 -27.85 -2.37
CA PHE A 72 8.68 -27.62 -1.63
C PHE A 72 7.55 -28.56 -2.07
N LYS A 73 7.34 -28.71 -3.38
CA LYS A 73 6.31 -29.61 -3.93
C LYS A 73 6.53 -31.07 -3.52
N ALA A 74 7.78 -31.52 -3.43
CA ALA A 74 8.10 -32.86 -2.98
C ALA A 74 7.69 -33.14 -1.51
N LEU A 75 7.45 -32.10 -0.70
CA LEU A 75 6.94 -32.25 0.66
C LEU A 75 5.44 -32.57 0.72
N GLY A 76 4.70 -32.33 -0.37
CA GLY A 76 3.25 -32.54 -0.41
C GLY A 76 2.46 -31.62 0.53
N LEU A 77 3.02 -30.45 0.87
CA LEU A 77 2.41 -29.45 1.73
C LEU A 77 1.54 -28.48 0.93
N ASP A 78 0.54 -27.92 1.58
CA ASP A 78 -0.30 -26.86 1.04
C ASP A 78 0.44 -25.51 1.01
N GLY A 79 0.02 -24.60 0.12
CA GLY A 79 0.72 -23.33 -0.11
C GLY A 79 0.79 -22.41 1.12
N ASP A 80 -0.16 -22.50 2.04
CA ASP A 80 -0.15 -21.77 3.32
C ASP A 80 0.97 -22.22 4.27
N CYS A 81 1.56 -23.40 4.02
CA CYS A 81 2.70 -23.92 4.75
C CYS A 81 4.05 -23.44 4.18
N VAL A 82 4.09 -22.67 3.09
CA VAL A 82 5.34 -22.14 2.53
C VAL A 82 6.05 -21.23 3.53
N SER A 83 7.32 -21.52 3.79
CA SER A 83 8.17 -20.76 4.71
C SER A 83 9.60 -20.71 4.21
N ARG A 84 10.42 -19.86 4.85
CA ARG A 84 11.86 -19.79 4.57
C ARG A 84 12.57 -21.12 4.79
N ASP A 85 12.09 -21.93 5.74
CA ASP A 85 12.71 -23.20 6.13
C ASP A 85 12.47 -24.31 5.10
N ASN A 86 11.32 -24.29 4.42
CA ASN A 86 10.96 -25.29 3.41
C ASN A 86 11.04 -24.76 1.96
N PHE A 87 11.50 -23.51 1.78
CA PHE A 87 11.78 -22.88 0.50
C PHE A 87 13.22 -22.31 0.48
N PRO A 88 14.25 -23.17 0.42
CA PRO A 88 15.64 -22.76 0.62
C PRO A 88 16.23 -22.01 -0.58
N LEU A 89 16.78 -20.82 -0.34
CA LEU A 89 17.47 -19.96 -1.30
C LEU A 89 18.88 -19.59 -0.76
N PRO A 90 19.82 -20.55 -0.70
CA PRO A 90 21.14 -20.34 -0.08
C PRO A 90 21.96 -19.18 -0.71
N THR A 91 21.76 -18.88 -1.98
CA THR A 91 22.47 -17.79 -2.69
C THR A 91 21.61 -16.54 -2.73
N LEU A 92 20.41 -16.62 -3.33
CA LEU A 92 19.50 -15.50 -3.49
C LEU A 92 18.99 -14.92 -2.16
N GLY A 93 18.90 -15.73 -1.09
CA GLY A 93 18.36 -15.32 0.20
C GLY A 93 19.04 -14.08 0.79
N SER A 94 20.36 -13.94 0.64
CA SER A 94 21.10 -12.76 1.11
C SER A 94 20.71 -11.46 0.39
N ARG A 95 20.37 -11.53 -0.89
CA ARG A 95 19.88 -10.38 -1.67
C ARG A 95 18.44 -10.04 -1.27
N LEU A 96 17.61 -11.05 -1.03
CA LEU A 96 16.25 -10.85 -0.50
C LEU A 96 16.28 -10.24 0.91
N ASP A 97 17.23 -10.62 1.76
CA ASP A 97 17.43 -10.00 3.08
C ASP A 97 17.77 -8.51 2.96
N ARG A 98 18.48 -8.09 1.90
CA ARG A 98 18.72 -6.67 1.62
C ARG A 98 17.44 -5.95 1.17
N VAL A 99 16.60 -6.59 0.35
CA VAL A 99 15.27 -6.05 -0.01
C VAL A 99 14.38 -5.93 1.23
N ARG A 100 14.39 -6.94 2.12
CA ARG A 100 13.72 -6.88 3.42
C ARG A 100 14.19 -5.68 4.22
N GLN A 101 15.49 -5.45 4.33
CA GLN A 101 16.03 -4.32 5.06
C GLN A 101 15.62 -2.98 4.44
N ASP A 102 15.64 -2.87 3.11
CA ASP A 102 15.17 -1.70 2.38
C ASP A 102 13.68 -1.40 2.64
N ILE A 103 12.84 -2.43 2.72
CA ILE A 103 11.40 -2.30 2.99
C ILE A 103 11.14 -1.91 4.44
N HIS A 104 11.75 -2.58 5.40
CA HIS A 104 11.45 -2.36 6.83
C HIS A 104 12.15 -1.13 7.42
N GLN A 105 13.37 -0.82 6.96
CA GLN A 105 14.26 0.16 7.60
C GLN A 105 14.82 1.20 6.61
N GLY A 106 14.70 0.95 5.31
CA GLY A 106 15.22 1.81 4.25
C GLY A 106 14.13 2.66 3.61
N LYS A 107 14.07 2.62 2.28
CA LYS A 107 13.13 3.40 1.46
C LYS A 107 11.67 2.96 1.58
N GLY A 108 11.36 1.80 2.16
CA GLY A 108 9.96 1.38 2.36
C GLY A 108 9.33 0.67 1.16
N PHE A 109 10.08 0.38 0.09
CA PHE A 109 9.57 -0.32 -1.08
C PHE A 109 10.69 -1.04 -1.84
N GLY A 110 10.31 -2.02 -2.68
CA GLY A 110 11.22 -2.71 -3.58
C GLY A 110 10.44 -3.48 -4.65
N VAL A 111 11.08 -3.76 -5.78
CA VAL A 111 10.52 -4.57 -6.86
C VAL A 111 11.46 -5.72 -7.16
N ILE A 112 10.93 -6.91 -7.34
CA ILE A 112 11.70 -8.09 -7.77
C ILE A 112 11.26 -8.42 -9.20
N ARG A 113 12.21 -8.59 -10.11
CA ARG A 113 11.99 -8.93 -11.53
C ARG A 113 12.84 -10.13 -11.96
N GLY A 114 12.40 -10.86 -12.97
CA GLY A 114 13.20 -11.92 -13.61
C GLY A 114 12.46 -13.25 -13.82
N LEU A 115 11.34 -13.46 -13.12
CA LEU A 115 10.44 -14.59 -13.40
C LEU A 115 9.58 -14.31 -14.63
N ASP A 116 9.40 -15.31 -15.49
CA ASP A 116 8.48 -15.27 -16.63
C ASP A 116 7.16 -15.98 -16.26
N PRO A 117 6.06 -15.23 -16.00
CA PRO A 117 4.80 -15.82 -15.58
C PRO A 117 4.22 -16.88 -16.54
N GLN A 118 4.60 -16.85 -17.83
CA GLN A 118 4.07 -17.80 -18.83
C GLN A 118 4.70 -19.19 -18.72
N LYS A 119 5.82 -19.34 -18.00
CA LYS A 119 6.49 -20.64 -17.81
C LYS A 119 5.89 -21.49 -16.70
N TYR A 120 5.01 -20.91 -15.89
CA TYR A 120 4.54 -21.53 -14.67
C TYR A 120 3.02 -21.70 -14.70
N SER A 121 2.53 -22.76 -14.07
CA SER A 121 1.12 -22.83 -13.71
C SER A 121 0.77 -21.70 -12.73
N VAL A 122 -0.52 -21.40 -12.60
CA VAL A 122 -0.98 -20.39 -11.62
C VAL A 122 -0.57 -20.75 -10.20
N GLU A 123 -0.66 -22.04 -9.87
CA GLU A 123 -0.29 -22.59 -8.58
C GLU A 123 1.21 -22.49 -8.34
N ASP A 124 2.04 -22.95 -9.29
CA ASP A 124 3.49 -22.88 -9.19
C ASP A 124 3.98 -21.44 -9.04
N LEU A 125 3.45 -20.51 -9.84
CA LEU A 125 3.82 -19.10 -9.74
C LEU A 125 3.39 -18.49 -8.40
N THR A 126 2.26 -18.94 -7.86
CA THR A 126 1.83 -18.53 -6.52
C THR A 126 2.79 -19.05 -5.46
N VAL A 127 3.21 -20.32 -5.52
CA VAL A 127 4.19 -20.88 -4.59
C VAL A 127 5.55 -20.18 -4.72
N LEU A 128 6.02 -19.87 -5.93
CA LEU A 128 7.24 -19.07 -6.16
C LEU A 128 7.13 -17.71 -5.46
N TYR A 129 5.99 -17.02 -5.61
CA TYR A 129 5.71 -15.77 -4.93
C TYR A 129 5.70 -15.92 -3.41
N LEU A 130 5.03 -16.94 -2.88
CA LEU A 130 4.97 -17.20 -1.43
C LEU A 130 6.37 -17.51 -0.87
N GLY A 131 7.17 -18.28 -1.60
CA GLY A 131 8.54 -18.65 -1.23
C GLY A 131 9.45 -17.43 -1.15
N ILE A 132 9.44 -16.58 -2.18
CA ILE A 132 10.21 -15.34 -2.21
C ILE A 132 9.77 -14.37 -1.10
N GLN A 133 8.45 -14.17 -0.91
CA GLN A 133 7.96 -13.22 0.09
C GLN A 133 8.31 -13.65 1.52
N SER A 134 8.49 -14.95 1.78
CA SER A 134 8.85 -15.46 3.11
C SER A 134 10.21 -14.94 3.62
N TYR A 135 11.06 -14.44 2.73
CA TYR A 135 12.33 -13.77 3.06
C TYR A 135 12.14 -12.28 3.40
N ILE A 136 10.96 -11.71 3.14
CA ILE A 136 10.62 -10.29 3.36
C ILE A 136 9.73 -10.12 4.59
N ALA A 137 8.69 -10.94 4.70
CA ALA A 137 7.75 -10.96 5.81
C ALA A 137 7.31 -12.40 6.11
N SER A 138 7.21 -12.74 7.39
CA SER A 138 6.93 -14.11 7.84
C SER A 138 5.44 -14.42 8.04
N CYS A 139 4.57 -13.41 7.94
CA CYS A 139 3.14 -13.55 8.22
C CYS A 139 2.32 -12.92 7.08
N HIS A 140 1.14 -13.46 6.84
CA HIS A 140 0.17 -12.91 5.89
C HIS A 140 -0.97 -12.22 6.64
N GLY A 141 -1.46 -11.12 6.08
CA GLY A 141 -2.65 -10.43 6.58
C GLY A 141 -3.93 -10.98 5.96
N ARG A 142 -5.00 -11.06 6.75
CA ARG A 142 -6.33 -11.43 6.25
C ARG A 142 -6.92 -10.27 5.44
N GLN A 143 -7.28 -10.52 4.20
CA GLN A 143 -7.71 -9.48 3.25
C GLN A 143 -9.23 -9.34 3.10
N ASP A 144 -10.00 -10.32 3.58
CA ASP A 144 -11.45 -10.27 3.60
C ASP A 144 -12.09 -11.05 4.77
N ARG A 145 -13.40 -10.92 4.91
CA ARG A 145 -14.18 -11.61 5.97
C ARG A 145 -14.25 -13.13 5.79
N LYS A 146 -13.84 -13.68 4.63
CA LYS A 146 -13.81 -15.12 4.36
C LYS A 146 -12.52 -15.78 4.84
N GLY A 147 -11.54 -14.99 5.31
CA GLY A 147 -10.25 -15.53 5.74
C GLY A 147 -9.23 -15.62 4.61
N ASN A 148 -9.49 -15.03 3.44
CA ASN A 148 -8.52 -15.08 2.34
C ASN A 148 -7.29 -14.24 2.69
N MET A 149 -6.11 -14.86 2.58
CA MET A 149 -4.81 -14.21 2.81
C MET A 149 -4.18 -13.68 1.50
N LEU A 150 -4.69 -14.17 0.38
CA LEU A 150 -4.33 -13.77 -0.98
C LEU A 150 -5.63 -13.56 -1.77
N VAL A 151 -5.71 -12.45 -2.51
CA VAL A 151 -6.87 -12.13 -3.35
C VAL A 151 -6.43 -11.74 -4.75
N HIS A 152 -7.31 -11.95 -5.72
CA HIS A 152 -7.06 -11.54 -7.09
C HIS A 152 -7.41 -10.06 -7.30
N ILE A 153 -6.45 -9.31 -7.84
CA ILE A 153 -6.67 -7.97 -8.39
C ILE A 153 -6.86 -8.13 -9.89
N VAL A 154 -8.11 -8.10 -10.34
CA VAL A 154 -8.50 -8.36 -11.73
C VAL A 154 -9.73 -7.54 -12.06
N ALA A 155 -9.73 -6.87 -13.21
CA ALA A 155 -10.92 -6.18 -13.69
C ALA A 155 -12.07 -7.19 -13.83
N ASP A 156 -13.15 -7.00 -13.08
CA ASP A 156 -14.32 -7.86 -13.09
C ASP A 156 -15.59 -7.01 -13.26
N ASN A 157 -16.11 -7.00 -14.48
CA ASN A 157 -17.33 -6.30 -14.86
C ASN A 157 -18.58 -7.19 -14.85
N SER A 158 -18.51 -8.40 -14.28
CA SER A 158 -19.65 -9.33 -14.22
C SER A 158 -20.83 -8.79 -13.41
N SER A 159 -20.61 -7.78 -12.56
CA SER A 159 -21.68 -7.04 -11.89
C SER A 159 -21.26 -5.61 -11.55
N LYS A 160 -22.23 -4.71 -11.36
CA LYS A 160 -21.96 -3.32 -10.92
C LYS A 160 -21.23 -3.25 -9.58
N LEU A 161 -21.56 -4.14 -8.65
CA LEU A 161 -20.91 -4.21 -7.34
C LEU A 161 -19.42 -4.51 -7.47
N LYS A 162 -19.07 -5.50 -8.30
CA LYS A 162 -17.66 -5.85 -8.54
C LYS A 162 -16.94 -4.78 -9.32
N ALA A 163 -17.56 -4.21 -10.36
CA ALA A 163 -16.93 -3.14 -11.15
C ALA A 163 -16.62 -1.87 -10.32
N GLY A 164 -17.36 -1.63 -9.24
CA GLY A 164 -17.11 -0.54 -8.29
C GLY A 164 -16.13 -0.88 -7.15
N HIS A 165 -15.74 -2.16 -6.99
CA HIS A 165 -14.81 -2.56 -5.94
C HIS A 165 -13.37 -2.24 -6.36
N HIS A 166 -12.58 -1.62 -5.48
CA HIS A 166 -11.22 -1.15 -5.79
C HIS A 166 -10.31 -2.24 -6.40
N ARG A 167 -10.43 -3.50 -5.98
CA ARG A 167 -9.65 -4.64 -6.50
C ARG A 167 -10.11 -5.14 -7.89
N HIS A 168 -11.29 -4.71 -8.33
CA HIS A 168 -11.96 -5.21 -9.53
C HIS A 168 -12.36 -4.14 -10.53
N SER A 169 -12.08 -2.89 -10.20
CA SER A 169 -12.37 -1.72 -11.03
C SER A 169 -11.19 -1.38 -11.94
N THR A 170 -11.48 -0.66 -13.01
CA THR A 170 -10.49 0.01 -13.86
C THR A 170 -10.37 1.50 -13.53
N SER A 171 -11.15 2.01 -12.56
CA SER A 171 -11.09 3.39 -12.12
C SER A 171 -9.83 3.68 -11.30
N PRO A 172 -9.32 4.93 -11.32
CA PRO A 172 -8.22 5.34 -10.46
C PRO A 172 -8.56 5.14 -8.98
N ILE A 173 -7.58 4.65 -8.21
CA ILE A 173 -7.67 4.52 -6.76
C ILE A 173 -6.91 5.70 -6.13
N THR A 174 -7.49 6.32 -5.10
CA THR A 174 -6.84 7.39 -4.35
C THR A 174 -5.68 6.84 -3.50
N PHE A 175 -4.71 7.69 -3.14
CA PHE A 175 -3.68 7.30 -2.19
C PHE A 175 -4.30 6.82 -0.87
N HIS A 176 -3.79 5.70 -0.37
CA HIS A 176 -4.18 5.08 0.89
C HIS A 176 -3.01 4.24 1.41
N ASN A 177 -3.04 3.92 2.70
CA ASN A 177 -2.25 2.83 3.28
C ASN A 177 -3.20 1.65 3.52
N GLU A 178 -2.64 0.45 3.63
CA GLU A 178 -3.41 -0.72 4.04
C GLU A 178 -3.49 -0.78 5.57
N GLU A 179 -4.68 -1.01 6.11
CA GLU A 179 -4.92 -1.07 7.55
C GLU A 179 -4.63 -2.47 8.12
N ALA A 180 -4.73 -3.51 7.29
CA ALA A 180 -4.64 -4.91 7.71
C ALA A 180 -3.20 -5.47 7.80
N GLY A 181 -2.15 -4.69 7.51
CA GLY A 181 -0.78 -5.17 7.62
C GLY A 181 0.30 -4.14 7.35
N ASP A 182 1.54 -4.48 7.73
CA ASP A 182 2.70 -3.59 7.63
C ASP A 182 3.24 -3.44 6.20
N ILE A 183 3.06 -4.47 5.37
CA ILE A 183 3.58 -4.54 4.00
C ILE A 183 2.49 -5.03 3.06
N VAL A 184 2.27 -4.26 1.98
CA VAL A 184 1.48 -4.69 0.83
C VAL A 184 2.42 -5.22 -0.24
N SER A 185 2.16 -6.42 -0.72
CA SER A 185 2.90 -7.03 -1.83
C SER A 185 1.93 -7.67 -2.82
N TRP A 186 2.34 -7.77 -4.08
CA TRP A 186 1.57 -8.42 -5.12
C TRP A 186 2.47 -9.06 -6.17
N LEU A 187 1.91 -10.07 -6.85
CA LEU A 187 2.50 -10.73 -7.99
C LEU A 187 1.77 -10.28 -9.27
N THR A 188 2.51 -9.71 -10.22
CA THR A 188 1.97 -9.36 -11.54
C THR A 188 2.03 -10.56 -12.47
N ARG A 189 0.86 -11.15 -12.80
CA ARG A 189 0.72 -12.24 -13.79
C ARG A 189 0.60 -11.72 -15.22
N ASN A 190 -0.14 -10.63 -15.39
CA ASN A 190 -0.36 -9.95 -16.66
C ASN A 190 -0.39 -8.43 -16.41
N THR A 191 0.08 -7.66 -17.39
CA THR A 191 -0.02 -6.21 -17.38
C THR A 191 -1.29 -5.75 -18.08
N ALA A 192 -1.83 -4.60 -17.68
CA ALA A 192 -2.91 -3.96 -18.42
C ALA A 192 -2.44 -3.57 -19.84
N VAL A 193 -3.35 -3.65 -20.83
CA VAL A 193 -3.08 -3.21 -22.20
C VAL A 193 -2.77 -1.71 -22.26
N SER A 194 -3.44 -0.93 -21.41
CA SER A 194 -3.19 0.49 -21.20
C SER A 194 -3.51 0.88 -19.76
N GLY A 195 -2.87 1.94 -19.25
CA GLY A 195 -3.02 2.35 -17.86
C GLY A 195 -2.28 1.41 -16.90
N GLY A 196 -2.92 1.04 -15.78
CA GLY A 196 -2.35 0.09 -14.80
C GLY A 196 -1.10 0.59 -14.08
N LYS A 197 -0.87 1.91 -14.06
CA LYS A 197 0.28 2.51 -13.37
C LYS A 197 0.07 2.42 -11.87
N CYS A 198 1.07 1.91 -11.15
CA CYS A 198 1.16 2.01 -9.71
C CYS A 198 2.00 3.24 -9.36
N ILE A 199 1.48 4.11 -8.49
CA ILE A 199 2.16 5.31 -8.00
C ILE A 199 2.25 5.19 -6.49
N ILE A 200 3.46 5.36 -5.96
CA ILE A 200 3.73 5.38 -4.53
C ILE A 200 4.27 6.75 -4.11
N ALA A 201 4.02 7.14 -2.87
CA ALA A 201 4.52 8.37 -2.27
C ALA A 201 4.95 8.10 -0.83
N SER A 202 6.02 8.75 -0.40
CA SER A 202 6.47 8.68 0.99
C SER A 202 5.56 9.53 1.88
N ALA A 203 4.86 8.88 2.82
CA ALA A 203 4.12 9.58 3.87
C ALA A 203 5.05 10.44 4.76
N TYR A 204 6.32 10.03 4.93
CA TYR A 204 7.34 10.76 5.68
C TYR A 204 7.71 12.08 4.99
N THR A 205 7.83 12.06 3.67
CA THR A 205 8.08 13.27 2.88
C THR A 205 6.85 14.17 2.86
N VAL A 206 5.65 13.60 2.72
CA VAL A 206 4.39 14.37 2.85
C VAL A 206 4.32 15.05 4.21
N TYR A 207 4.66 14.34 5.29
CA TYR A 207 4.78 14.92 6.62
C TYR A 207 5.76 16.10 6.65
N ASN A 208 6.97 15.94 6.11
CA ASN A 208 7.98 17.01 6.09
C ASN A 208 7.49 18.26 5.35
N VAL A 209 6.81 18.08 4.21
CA VAL A 209 6.23 19.19 3.44
C VAL A 209 5.14 19.89 4.25
N LEU A 210 4.25 19.14 4.90
CA LEU A 210 3.17 19.70 5.72
C LEU A 210 3.72 20.38 6.99
N ALA A 211 4.68 19.78 7.69
CA ALA A 211 5.30 20.36 8.87
C ALA A 211 5.97 21.71 8.57
N ALA A 212 6.59 21.85 7.39
CA ALA A 212 7.25 23.08 6.96
C ALA A 212 6.28 24.16 6.44
N SER A 213 5.24 23.77 5.69
CA SER A 213 4.38 24.73 4.97
C SER A 213 2.99 24.93 5.58
N ARG A 214 2.46 23.92 6.28
CA ARG A 214 1.09 23.84 6.81
C ARG A 214 1.05 23.10 8.16
N PRO A 215 1.74 23.59 9.21
CA PRO A 215 1.75 22.94 10.52
C PRO A 215 0.35 22.83 11.16
N ASP A 216 -0.60 23.65 10.72
CA ASP A 216 -2.02 23.53 11.07
C ASP A 216 -2.67 22.23 10.60
N MET A 217 -2.25 21.71 9.44
CA MET A 217 -2.71 20.41 8.95
C MET A 217 -2.14 19.28 9.81
N ILE A 218 -0.88 19.37 10.26
CA ILE A 218 -0.31 18.37 11.18
C ILE A 218 -1.12 18.32 12.48
N ARG A 219 -1.48 19.47 13.07
CA ARG A 219 -2.34 19.51 14.26
C ARG A 219 -3.70 18.86 14.05
N THR A 220 -4.28 19.06 12.88
CA THR A 220 -5.58 18.46 12.55
C THR A 220 -5.45 16.94 12.39
N LEU A 221 -4.44 16.49 11.64
CA LEU A 221 -4.17 15.07 11.38
C LEU A 221 -3.72 14.31 12.63
N SER A 222 -3.10 14.98 13.61
CA SER A 222 -2.65 14.36 14.86
C SER A 222 -3.77 14.15 15.88
N ARG A 223 -4.98 14.64 15.64
CA ARG A 223 -6.10 14.42 16.57
C ARG A 223 -6.49 12.95 16.59
N SER A 224 -7.01 12.47 17.72
CA SER A 224 -7.46 11.09 17.88
C SER A 224 -8.94 10.88 17.55
N ASP A 225 -9.63 11.91 17.05
CA ASP A 225 -11.09 11.94 16.82
C ASP A 225 -11.47 11.84 15.34
N TRP A 226 -10.60 11.26 14.51
CA TRP A 226 -10.96 10.96 13.13
C TRP A 226 -12.03 9.88 13.09
N PRO A 227 -13.13 10.09 12.34
CA PRO A 227 -14.09 9.04 12.07
C PRO A 227 -13.44 8.05 11.10
N PHE A 228 -12.79 7.01 11.64
CA PHE A 228 -12.41 5.86 10.82
C PHE A 228 -13.68 5.08 10.50
N ALA A 229 -13.92 4.83 9.21
CA ALA A 229 -14.96 3.91 8.79
C ALA A 229 -14.47 2.49 9.09
N LEU A 230 -14.73 2.01 10.30
CA LEU A 230 -14.59 0.60 10.67
C LEU A 230 -15.58 -0.29 9.91
#